data_AF-A0A915AJD3-F1
#
_entry.id   AF-A0A915AJD3-F1
#
_cell.length_a   1.000
_cell.length_b   1.000
_cell.length_c   1.000
_cell.angle_alpha   90.00
_cell.angle_beta   90.00
_cell.angle_gamma   90.00
#
_symmetry.space_group_name_H-M   'P 1'
#
loop_
_entity.id
_entity.type
_entity.pdbx_description
1 polymer ?
#
loop_
_entity_poly.entity_id
_entity_poly.type
_entity_poly.pdbx_seq_one_letter_code
_entity_poly.pdbx_strand_id
1 'polypeptide(L)'
;MTGLYGRPEVIVEGAYEPNGPWIPFNFYAKPLKLDAKPRFILPHQPRLDWQMWFAALGAYQHNPFFISLVHHLLRNNSDVTYLMDRYPFDHKPPKFIRAQLYLYHYTGPNKQGEWPKNYWRRDFQEEYMPPITKEDPNVIFYLQENGFVLKEKFHISGENTQLEGIIKRLHAYFERYDPAWLIYSLLITHVVGLFTVKTLFD
;
A
#
# COMPACT_ATOMS: atom_id res chain seq x y z
N MET A 1 7.08 -12.15 -4.41
CA MET A 1 7.42 -13.13 -5.47
C MET A 1 7.83 -12.34 -6.70
N THR A 2 9.05 -12.52 -7.20
CA THR A 2 9.39 -12.15 -8.58
C THR A 2 8.96 -13.33 -9.43
N GLY A 3 8.00 -13.15 -10.34
CA GLY A 3 7.62 -14.22 -11.26
C GLY A 3 8.82 -14.64 -12.14
N LEU A 4 8.64 -15.66 -12.97
CA LEU A 4 9.69 -16.17 -13.88
C LEU A 4 10.32 -15.06 -14.73
N TYR A 5 9.55 -14.03 -15.07
CA TYR A 5 9.94 -12.90 -15.93
C TYR A 5 10.16 -11.60 -15.16
N GLY A 6 10.20 -11.62 -13.83
CA GLY A 6 10.25 -10.40 -13.00
C GLY A 6 8.95 -10.14 -12.24
N ARG A 7 8.90 -9.02 -11.53
CA ARG A 7 7.78 -8.62 -10.67
C ARG A 7 7.05 -7.43 -11.30
N PRO A 8 5.82 -7.58 -11.80
CA PRO A 8 5.05 -6.45 -12.29
C PRO A 8 4.63 -5.56 -11.11
N GLU A 9 4.81 -4.25 -11.26
CA GLU A 9 4.55 -3.26 -10.23
C GLU A 9 3.88 -2.04 -10.84
N VAL A 10 2.67 -1.75 -10.37
CA VAL A 10 1.96 -0.50 -10.66
C VAL A 10 2.50 0.60 -9.76
N ILE A 11 3.03 1.64 -10.39
CA ILE A 11 3.50 2.86 -9.73
C ILE A 11 2.42 3.93 -9.89
N VAL A 12 1.83 4.32 -8.77
CA VAL A 12 0.84 5.40 -8.72
C VAL A 12 1.57 6.72 -8.53
N GLU A 13 1.25 7.71 -9.34
CA GLU A 13 1.90 9.03 -9.32
C GLU A 13 0.85 10.14 -9.31
N GLY A 14 1.06 11.16 -8.48
CA GLY A 14 0.23 12.35 -8.44
C GLY A 14 0.92 13.56 -9.06
N ALA A 15 0.15 14.53 -9.53
CA ALA A 15 0.64 15.82 -10.01
C ALA A 15 -0.34 16.95 -9.69
N TYR A 16 0.19 18.17 -9.61
CA TYR A 16 -0.62 19.38 -9.50
C TYR A 16 -1.07 19.92 -10.86
N GLU A 17 -0.28 19.65 -11.90
CA GLU A 17 -0.51 20.10 -13.27
C GLU A 17 -0.57 18.88 -14.23
N PRO A 18 -1.27 18.98 -15.37
CA PRO A 18 -1.50 17.83 -16.27
C PRO A 18 -0.22 17.19 -16.80
N ASN A 19 0.86 17.97 -16.96
CA ASN A 19 2.13 17.51 -17.52
C ASN A 19 3.18 17.19 -16.45
N GLY A 20 2.79 17.16 -15.17
CA GLY A 20 3.68 16.92 -14.05
C GLY A 20 4.24 18.21 -13.42
N PRO A 21 5.28 18.12 -12.57
CA PRO A 21 6.04 16.91 -12.25
C PRO A 21 5.18 15.84 -11.57
N TRP A 22 5.42 14.58 -11.95
CA TRP A 22 4.74 13.41 -11.40
C TRP A 22 5.51 12.88 -10.19
N ILE A 23 4.84 12.78 -9.06
CA ILE A 23 5.44 12.38 -7.78
C ILE A 23 4.85 11.02 -7.39
N PRO A 24 5.69 9.98 -7.22
CA PRO A 24 5.21 8.66 -6.86
C PRO A 24 4.70 8.61 -5.41
N PHE A 25 3.62 7.87 -5.21
CA PHE A 25 3.08 7.53 -3.90
C PHE A 25 3.89 6.44 -3.22
N ASN A 26 4.27 6.63 -1.96
CA ASN A 26 5.09 5.66 -1.24
C ASN A 26 4.22 4.60 -0.53
N PHE A 27 4.31 3.36 -1.00
CA PHE A 27 3.72 2.20 -0.34
C PHE A 27 4.72 1.58 0.66
N TYR A 28 4.20 0.86 1.66
CA TYR A 28 4.98 0.39 2.81
C TYR A 28 6.13 -0.56 2.45
N ALA A 29 5.87 -1.53 1.58
CA ALA A 29 6.79 -2.61 1.25
C ALA A 29 7.00 -2.84 -0.26
N LYS A 30 6.33 -2.09 -1.14
CA LYS A 30 6.57 -2.18 -2.58
C LYS A 30 7.99 -1.67 -2.94
N PRO A 31 8.64 -2.25 -3.95
CA PRO A 31 9.96 -1.83 -4.40
C PRO A 31 9.87 -0.56 -5.25
N LEU A 32 9.59 0.59 -4.64
CA LEU A 32 9.51 1.88 -5.37
C LEU A 32 10.90 2.46 -5.69
N LYS A 33 11.77 2.48 -4.69
CA LYS A 33 13.14 2.99 -4.81
C LYS A 33 14.07 1.86 -5.26
N LEU A 34 14.90 2.13 -6.25
CA LEU A 34 15.79 1.12 -6.84
C LEU A 34 16.92 0.70 -5.90
N ASP A 35 17.34 1.59 -5.00
CA ASP A 35 18.37 1.36 -3.99
C ASP A 35 17.81 0.87 -2.65
N ALA A 36 16.49 0.72 -2.52
CA ALA A 36 15.89 0.19 -1.32
C ALA A 36 15.98 -1.35 -1.29
N LYS A 37 16.62 -1.86 -0.25
CA LYS A 37 16.62 -3.30 0.04
C LYS A 37 15.18 -3.81 0.26
N PRO A 38 14.87 -5.05 -0.15
CA PRO A 38 13.58 -5.68 0.16
C PRO A 38 13.33 -5.69 1.68
N ARG A 39 12.12 -5.32 2.10
CA ARG A 39 11.72 -5.38 3.52
C ARG A 39 11.33 -6.81 3.90
N PHE A 40 11.68 -7.22 5.13
CA PHE A 40 11.14 -8.44 5.72
C PHE A 40 9.79 -8.12 6.37
N ILE A 41 8.70 -8.54 5.72
CA ILE A 41 7.33 -8.13 6.08
C ILE A 41 6.53 -9.21 6.80
N LEU A 42 7.07 -10.42 6.91
CA LEU A 42 6.45 -11.44 7.75
C LEU A 42 6.57 -10.99 9.21
N PRO A 43 5.58 -11.27 10.07
CA PRO A 43 4.25 -11.84 9.79
C PRO A 43 3.17 -10.81 9.40
N HIS A 44 3.48 -9.51 9.33
CA HIS A 44 2.51 -8.43 9.10
C HIS A 44 1.81 -8.46 7.74
N GLN A 45 2.56 -8.68 6.65
CA GLN A 45 2.06 -8.74 5.27
C GLN A 45 1.08 -7.59 4.89
N PRO A 46 1.56 -6.36 4.63
CA PRO A 46 0.72 -5.20 4.36
C PRO A 46 -0.31 -5.47 3.25
N ARG A 47 -1.59 -5.39 3.62
CA ARG A 47 -2.68 -5.85 2.74
C ARG A 47 -2.83 -4.97 1.50
N LEU A 48 -2.66 -3.65 1.63
CA LEU A 48 -2.70 -2.73 0.50
C LEU A 48 -1.61 -3.04 -0.54
N ASP A 49 -0.35 -3.17 -0.09
CA ASP A 49 0.77 -3.52 -0.96
C ASP A 49 0.60 -4.85 -1.68
N TRP A 50 0.01 -5.83 -0.98
CA TRP A 50 -0.31 -7.14 -1.54
C TRP A 50 -1.43 -7.06 -2.60
N GLN A 51 -2.50 -6.31 -2.32
CA GLN A 51 -3.57 -6.07 -3.29
C GLN A 51 -3.04 -5.35 -4.55
N MET A 52 -2.12 -4.40 -4.38
CA MET A 52 -1.46 -3.72 -5.49
C MET A 52 -0.62 -4.65 -6.36
N TRP A 53 -0.10 -5.76 -5.81
CA TRP A 53 0.59 -6.77 -6.62
C TRP A 53 -0.40 -7.54 -7.51
N PHE A 54 -1.59 -7.89 -7.01
CA PHE A 54 -2.64 -8.49 -7.83
C PHE A 54 -3.15 -7.53 -8.91
N ALA A 55 -3.33 -6.26 -8.58
CA ALA A 55 -3.74 -5.25 -9.55
C ALA A 55 -2.77 -5.21 -10.74
N ALA A 56 -1.46 -5.33 -10.50
CA ALA A 56 -0.44 -5.34 -11.54
C ALA A 56 -0.50 -6.55 -12.51
N LEU A 57 -1.31 -7.58 -12.22
CA LEU A 57 -1.45 -8.78 -13.06
C LEU A 57 -2.54 -8.64 -14.13
N GLY A 58 -3.33 -7.56 -14.12
CA GLY A 58 -4.42 -7.34 -15.07
C GLY A 58 -4.77 -5.87 -15.24
N ALA A 59 -5.69 -5.56 -16.15
CA ALA A 59 -6.05 -4.19 -16.46
C ALA A 59 -6.76 -3.47 -15.30
N TYR A 60 -6.54 -2.15 -15.16
CA TYR A 60 -7.08 -1.37 -14.04
C TYR A 60 -8.62 -1.34 -14.02
N GLN A 61 -9.26 -1.42 -15.19
CA GLN A 61 -10.72 -1.42 -15.34
C GLN A 61 -11.39 -2.66 -14.74
N HIS A 62 -10.64 -3.75 -14.53
CA HIS A 62 -11.12 -4.96 -13.86
C HIS A 62 -10.77 -4.98 -12.36
N ASN A 63 -10.19 -3.90 -11.84
CA ASN A 63 -9.77 -3.78 -10.45
C ASN A 63 -10.48 -2.60 -9.76
N PRO A 64 -11.77 -2.74 -9.38
CA PRO A 64 -12.52 -1.64 -8.79
C PRO A 64 -11.91 -1.04 -7.53
N PHE A 65 -11.28 -1.89 -6.70
CA PHE A 65 -10.53 -1.47 -5.53
C PHE A 65 -9.41 -0.47 -5.87
N PHE A 66 -8.70 -0.68 -6.99
CA PHE A 66 -7.61 0.21 -7.39
C PHE A 66 -8.12 1.60 -7.79
N ILE A 67 -9.23 1.66 -8.54
CA ILE A 67 -9.86 2.93 -8.91
C ILE A 67 -10.38 3.64 -7.65
N SER A 68 -10.94 2.88 -6.68
CA SER A 68 -11.37 3.42 -5.39
C SER A 68 -10.20 4.00 -4.60
N LEU A 69 -9.08 3.27 -4.52
CA LEU A 69 -7.83 3.74 -3.92
C LEU A 69 -7.41 5.08 -4.52
N VAL A 70 -7.32 5.19 -5.84
CA VAL A 70 -6.95 6.45 -6.52
C VAL A 70 -7.94 7.57 -6.20
N HIS A 71 -9.24 7.29 -6.24
CA HIS A 71 -10.29 8.25 -5.90
C HIS A 71 -10.14 8.82 -4.49
N HIS A 72 -9.75 7.98 -3.52
CA HIS A 72 -9.48 8.38 -2.14
C HIS A 72 -8.14 9.11 -1.97
N LEU A 73 -7.09 8.74 -2.73
CA LEU A 73 -5.80 9.43 -2.73
C LEU A 73 -5.91 10.87 -3.28
N LEU A 74 -6.71 11.08 -4.33
CA LEU A 74 -7.05 12.41 -4.86
C LEU A 74 -7.75 13.31 -3.83
N ARG A 75 -8.35 12.71 -2.79
CA ARG A 75 -9.11 13.41 -1.74
C ARG A 75 -8.36 13.51 -0.41
N ASN A 76 -7.15 12.96 -0.33
CA ASN A 76 -6.39 12.84 0.91
C ASN A 76 -7.24 12.22 2.04
N ASN A 77 -7.94 11.12 1.74
CA ASN A 77 -8.72 10.42 2.76
C ASN A 77 -7.78 9.76 3.78
N SER A 78 -7.90 10.15 5.05
CA SER A 78 -7.02 9.69 6.14
C SER A 78 -6.95 8.18 6.26
N ASP A 79 -8.10 7.49 6.15
CA ASP A 79 -8.20 6.03 6.33
C ASP A 79 -7.39 5.27 5.27
N VAL A 80 -7.27 5.85 4.07
CA VAL A 80 -6.46 5.30 2.97
C VAL A 80 -5.01 5.73 3.09
N THR A 81 -4.74 7.01 3.34
CA THR A 81 -3.36 7.51 3.44
C THR A 81 -2.59 6.93 4.62
N TYR A 82 -3.29 6.54 5.69
CA TYR A 82 -2.74 5.81 6.83
C TYR A 82 -2.15 4.44 6.43
N LEU A 83 -2.65 3.80 5.37
CA LEU A 83 -2.14 2.51 4.88
C LEU A 83 -0.84 2.65 4.07
N MET A 84 -0.40 3.88 3.79
CA MET A 84 0.79 4.18 2.99
C MET A 84 2.03 4.33 3.89
N ASP A 85 3.22 4.25 3.31
CA ASP A 85 4.46 4.59 4.04
C ASP A 85 4.51 6.09 4.32
N ARG A 86 4.23 6.88 3.28
CA ARG A 86 4.11 8.35 3.37
C ARG A 86 3.25 8.88 2.25
N TYR A 87 2.29 9.73 2.59
CA TYR A 87 1.58 10.55 1.62
C TYR A 87 2.49 11.71 1.17
N PRO A 88 2.79 11.87 -0.15
CA PRO A 88 3.78 12.85 -0.59
C PRO A 88 3.22 14.28 -0.76
N PHE A 89 1.91 14.49 -0.56
CA PHE A 89 1.21 15.74 -0.85
C PHE A 89 0.73 16.43 0.44
N ASP A 90 1.67 16.84 1.29
CA ASP A 90 1.40 17.33 2.66
C ASP A 90 0.60 18.65 2.73
N HIS A 91 0.67 19.52 1.71
CA HIS A 91 0.05 20.84 1.73
C HIS A 91 -1.29 20.91 0.99
N LYS A 92 -1.38 20.24 -0.16
CA LYS A 92 -2.57 20.25 -1.01
C LYS A 92 -2.65 18.90 -1.73
N PRO A 93 -3.82 18.27 -1.84
CA PRO A 93 -3.96 17.03 -2.60
C PRO A 93 -3.60 17.25 -4.09
N PRO A 94 -3.12 16.21 -4.77
CA PRO A 94 -2.85 16.28 -6.20
C PRO A 94 -4.15 16.50 -6.98
N LYS A 95 -4.07 17.20 -8.11
CA LYS A 95 -5.21 17.38 -9.01
C LYS A 95 -5.36 16.21 -9.98
N PHE A 96 -4.24 15.57 -10.31
CA PHE A 96 -4.15 14.48 -11.27
C PHE A 96 -3.48 13.30 -10.59
N ILE A 97 -3.99 12.09 -10.81
CA ILE A 97 -3.28 10.86 -10.52
C ILE A 97 -3.26 10.00 -11.78
N ARG A 98 -2.10 9.43 -12.09
CA ARG A 98 -1.92 8.41 -13.13
C ARG A 98 -1.27 7.16 -12.53
N ALA A 99 -1.22 6.10 -13.31
CA ALA A 99 -0.42 4.94 -12.94
C ALA A 99 0.35 4.35 -14.11
N GLN A 100 1.54 3.85 -13.82
CA GLN A 100 2.48 3.31 -14.80
C GLN A 100 2.85 1.89 -14.40
N LEU A 101 2.89 0.96 -15.36
CA LEU A 101 3.28 -0.42 -15.11
C LEU A 101 4.77 -0.58 -15.44
N TYR A 102 5.50 -1.16 -14.49
CA TYR A 102 6.91 -1.50 -14.62
C TYR A 102 7.13 -2.98 -14.30
N LEU A 103 8.14 -3.55 -14.91
CA LEU A 103 8.63 -4.88 -14.59
C LEU A 103 9.94 -4.77 -13.80
N TYR A 104 9.93 -5.20 -12.54
CA TYR A 104 11.07 -5.13 -11.65
C TYR A 104 11.86 -6.44 -11.63
N HIS A 105 13.17 -6.31 -11.66
CA HIS A 105 14.11 -7.41 -11.52
C HIS A 105 15.11 -7.11 -10.41
N TYR A 106 15.52 -8.15 -9.69
CA TYR A 106 16.72 -8.05 -8.88
C TYR A 106 17.93 -7.79 -9.76
N THR A 107 18.78 -6.90 -9.29
CA THR A 107 20.11 -6.76 -9.85
C THR A 107 20.99 -7.92 -9.39
N GLY A 108 21.90 -8.36 -10.26
CA GLY A 108 22.94 -9.34 -9.93
C GLY A 108 24.34 -8.74 -10.05
N PRO A 109 25.38 -9.46 -9.62
CA PRO A 109 26.76 -9.03 -9.78
C PRO A 109 27.15 -8.96 -11.26
N ASN A 110 28.06 -8.07 -11.61
CA ASN A 110 28.63 -7.99 -12.97
C ASN A 110 29.58 -9.17 -13.24
N LYS A 111 30.15 -9.25 -14.46
CA LYS A 111 31.09 -10.34 -14.85
C LYS A 111 32.35 -10.38 -13.99
N GLN A 112 32.67 -9.29 -13.30
CA GLN A 112 33.80 -9.13 -12.39
C GLN A 112 33.45 -9.46 -10.93
N GLY A 113 32.19 -9.81 -10.64
CA GLY A 113 31.72 -10.17 -9.30
C GLY A 113 31.29 -8.99 -8.41
N GLU A 114 31.28 -7.76 -8.94
CA GLU A 114 30.89 -6.57 -8.19
C GLU A 114 29.37 -6.40 -8.18
N TRP A 115 28.80 -6.12 -7.02
CA TRP A 115 27.36 -5.86 -6.86
C TRP A 115 27.04 -4.39 -7.16
N PRO A 116 25.96 -4.12 -7.92
CA PRO A 116 25.51 -2.75 -8.15
C PRO A 116 24.92 -2.13 -6.87
N LYS A 117 24.91 -0.79 -6.83
CA LYS A 117 24.34 -0.02 -5.71
C LYS A 117 22.83 -0.21 -5.56
N ASN A 118 22.12 -0.35 -6.68
CA ASN A 118 20.69 -0.58 -6.69
C ASN A 118 20.41 -2.06 -6.47
N TYR A 119 19.38 -2.39 -5.67
CA TYR A 119 18.85 -3.75 -5.52
C TYR A 119 17.90 -4.13 -6.65
N TRP A 120 17.33 -3.13 -7.33
CA TRP A 120 16.33 -3.31 -8.36
C TRP A 120 16.73 -2.58 -9.65
N ARG A 121 16.41 -3.22 -10.77
CA ARG A 121 16.24 -2.53 -12.06
C ARG A 121 14.77 -2.65 -12.46
N ARG A 122 14.26 -1.65 -13.16
CA ARG A 122 12.88 -1.65 -13.64
C ARG A 122 12.82 -1.27 -15.11
N ASP A 123 11.95 -1.94 -15.84
CA ASP A 123 11.71 -1.69 -17.25
C ASP A 123 10.27 -1.21 -17.41
N PHE A 124 10.07 -0.04 -18.01
CA PHE A 124 8.73 0.48 -18.30
C PHE A 124 8.01 -0.48 -19.26
N GLN A 125 6.75 -0.79 -18.96
CA GLN A 125 5.93 -1.67 -19.80
C GLN A 125 4.89 -0.84 -20.55
N GLU A 126 4.00 -0.18 -19.80
CA GLU A 126 2.88 0.57 -20.35
C GLU A 126 2.35 1.61 -19.36
N GLU A 127 1.57 2.55 -19.89
CA GLU A 127 0.71 3.38 -19.06
C GLU A 127 -0.43 2.49 -18.55
N TYR A 128 -0.46 2.26 -17.24
CA TYR A 128 -1.42 1.37 -16.61
C TYR A 128 -2.80 2.02 -16.48
N MET A 129 -2.84 3.32 -16.18
CA MET A 129 -4.06 4.11 -16.05
C MET A 129 -3.74 5.55 -16.46
N PRO A 130 -4.55 6.16 -17.34
CA PRO A 130 -4.33 7.54 -17.76
C PRO A 130 -4.49 8.51 -16.57
N PRO A 131 -4.01 9.75 -16.69
CA PRO A 131 -4.30 10.80 -15.72
C PRO A 131 -5.81 10.99 -15.50
N ILE A 132 -6.27 10.76 -14.27
CA ILE A 132 -7.64 11.06 -13.85
C ILE A 132 -7.67 12.18 -12.83
N THR A 133 -8.80 12.87 -12.75
CA THR A 133 -9.03 13.98 -11.80
C THR A 133 -10.06 13.60 -10.75
N LYS A 134 -10.11 14.40 -9.68
CA LYS A 134 -11.04 14.18 -8.57
C LYS A 134 -12.50 14.21 -9.03
N GLU A 135 -12.83 15.09 -9.98
CA GLU A 135 -14.19 15.35 -10.47
C GLU A 135 -14.57 14.53 -11.72
N ASP A 136 -13.78 13.53 -12.12
CA ASP A 136 -14.10 12.69 -13.28
C ASP A 136 -15.44 11.92 -13.09
N PRO A 137 -16.49 12.23 -13.87
CA PRO A 137 -17.79 11.58 -13.72
C PRO A 137 -17.76 10.08 -14.02
N ASN A 138 -16.87 9.64 -14.93
CA ASN A 138 -16.75 8.23 -15.29
C ASN A 138 -16.21 7.42 -14.12
N VAL A 139 -15.27 7.98 -13.35
CA VAL A 139 -14.73 7.35 -12.14
C VAL A 139 -15.83 7.20 -11.09
N ILE A 140 -16.61 8.24 -10.85
CA ILE A 140 -17.71 8.21 -9.86
C ILE A 140 -18.76 7.17 -10.26
N PHE A 141 -19.20 7.19 -11.52
CA PHE A 141 -20.17 6.23 -12.04
C PHE A 141 -19.65 4.78 -11.92
N TYR A 142 -18.42 4.54 -12.35
CA TYR A 142 -17.80 3.22 -12.25
C TYR A 142 -17.73 2.72 -10.78
N LEU A 143 -17.37 3.59 -9.84
CA LEU A 143 -17.30 3.22 -8.42
C LEU A 143 -18.68 2.95 -7.82
N GLN A 144 -19.72 3.65 -8.27
CA GLN A 144 -21.11 3.39 -7.86
C GLN A 144 -21.59 2.02 -8.38
N GLU A 145 -21.37 1.73 -9.65
CA GLU A 145 -21.74 0.45 -10.27
C GLU A 145 -21.02 -0.74 -9.62
N ASN A 146 -19.80 -0.53 -9.11
CA ASN A 146 -19.03 -1.56 -8.40
C ASN A 146 -19.20 -1.53 -6.86
N GLY A 147 -20.12 -0.71 -6.33
CA GLY A 147 -20.47 -0.71 -4.89
C GLY A 147 -19.47 -0.04 -3.95
N PHE A 148 -18.51 0.74 -4.46
CA PHE A 148 -17.52 1.46 -3.65
C PHE A 148 -18.00 2.83 -3.16
N VAL A 149 -18.95 3.43 -3.87
CA VAL A 149 -19.68 4.61 -3.40
C VAL A 149 -21.08 4.16 -3.02
N LEU A 150 -21.31 4.01 -1.72
CA LEU A 150 -22.59 3.59 -1.19
C LEU A 150 -23.63 4.69 -1.45
N LYS A 151 -24.79 4.29 -2.00
CA LYS A 151 -25.94 5.19 -2.18
C LYS A 151 -26.52 5.64 -0.84
N GLU A 152 -26.34 4.84 0.21
CA GLU A 152 -26.89 5.07 1.54
C GLU A 152 -25.78 5.02 2.61
N LYS A 153 -25.90 5.89 3.61
CA LYS A 153 -25.10 5.77 4.83
C LYS A 153 -25.68 4.63 5.66
N PHE A 154 -24.93 3.56 5.85
CA PHE A 154 -25.33 2.50 6.77
C PHE A 154 -25.49 3.08 8.19
N HIS A 155 -26.64 2.79 8.80
CA HIS A 155 -26.88 3.06 10.23
C HIS A 155 -26.73 1.74 10.97
N ILE A 156 -25.65 1.60 11.75
CA ILE A 156 -25.42 0.41 12.56
C ILE A 156 -26.24 0.59 13.84
N SER A 157 -27.15 -0.34 14.13
CA SER A 157 -27.92 -0.34 15.37
C SER A 157 -27.21 -1.14 16.45
N GLY A 158 -27.32 -0.70 17.71
CA GLY A 158 -26.73 -1.41 18.85
C GLY A 158 -25.22 -1.18 19.05
N GLU A 159 -24.68 -0.04 18.58
CA GLU A 159 -23.27 0.29 18.75
C GLU A 159 -22.89 0.41 20.24
N ASN A 160 -21.86 -0.34 20.65
CA ASN A 160 -21.24 -0.17 21.96
C ASN A 160 -20.17 0.92 21.89
N THR A 161 -20.58 2.16 22.14
CA THR A 161 -19.73 3.35 22.07
C THR A 161 -18.54 3.30 23.03
N GLN A 162 -18.69 2.61 24.16
CA GLN A 162 -17.59 2.43 25.12
C GLN A 162 -16.52 1.51 24.54
N LEU A 163 -16.90 0.36 24.01
CA LEU A 163 -15.97 -0.58 23.39
C LEU A 163 -15.29 0.04 22.17
N GLU A 164 -16.05 0.75 21.32
CA GLU A 164 -15.52 1.49 20.19
C GLU A 164 -14.46 2.52 20.64
N GLY A 165 -14.75 3.28 21.70
CA GLY A 165 -13.81 4.25 22.27
C GLY A 165 -12.55 3.62 22.86
N ILE A 166 -12.63 2.39 23.38
CA ILE A 166 -11.46 1.62 23.84
C ILE A 166 -10.65 1.15 22.64
N ILE A 167 -11.28 0.56 21.63
CA ILE A 167 -10.61 0.06 20.42
C ILE A 167 -9.91 1.20 19.70
N LYS A 168 -10.56 2.36 19.52
CA LYS A 168 -9.97 3.53 18.89
C LYS A 168 -8.73 4.05 19.64
N ARG A 169 -8.78 4.07 20.98
CA ARG A 169 -7.63 4.48 21.81
C ARG A 169 -6.46 3.49 21.71
N LEU A 170 -6.75 2.19 21.75
CA LEU A 170 -5.75 1.15 21.58
C LEU A 170 -5.12 1.24 20.19
N HIS A 171 -5.94 1.38 19.15
CA HIS A 171 -5.47 1.55 17.77
C HIS A 171 -4.52 2.75 17.66
N ALA A 172 -4.96 3.95 18.07
CA ALA A 172 -4.16 5.18 18.02
C ALA A 172 -2.84 5.09 18.83
N TYR A 173 -2.79 4.28 19.88
CA TYR A 173 -1.56 4.02 20.61
C TYR A 173 -0.57 3.18 19.79
N PHE A 174 -1.05 2.13 19.14
CA PHE A 174 -0.24 1.20 18.37
C PHE A 174 0.13 1.70 16.96
N GLU A 175 -0.65 2.62 16.38
CA GLU A 175 -0.37 3.26 15.08
C GLU A 175 1.05 3.86 14.97
N ARG A 176 1.68 4.21 16.10
CA ARG A 176 3.01 4.83 16.14
C ARG A 176 4.16 3.83 15.98
N TYR A 177 3.87 2.54 16.09
CA TYR A 177 4.87 1.48 16.03
C TYR A 177 4.84 0.82 14.66
N ASP A 178 6.00 0.35 14.22
CA ASP A 178 6.07 -0.52 13.06
C ASP A 178 5.24 -1.80 13.33
N PRO A 179 4.24 -2.11 12.48
CA PRO A 179 3.33 -3.23 12.73
C PRO A 179 4.03 -4.59 12.77
N ALA A 180 5.14 -4.77 12.03
CA ALA A 180 5.88 -6.03 12.06
C ALA A 180 6.54 -6.20 13.43
N TRP A 181 7.19 -5.15 13.95
CA TRP A 181 7.81 -5.18 15.28
C TRP A 181 6.80 -5.43 16.40
N LEU A 182 5.59 -4.86 16.29
CA LEU A 182 4.51 -5.14 17.22
C LEU A 182 4.18 -6.64 17.24
N ILE A 183 3.98 -7.26 16.08
CA ILE A 183 3.67 -8.70 16.02
C ILE A 183 4.85 -9.55 16.50
N TYR A 184 6.09 -9.18 16.14
CA TYR A 184 7.28 -9.86 16.67
C TYR A 184 7.33 -9.81 18.19
N SER A 185 7.04 -8.66 18.80
CA SER A 185 7.06 -8.52 20.25
C SER A 185 6.04 -9.44 20.93
N LEU A 186 4.84 -9.57 20.35
CA LEU A 186 3.80 -10.46 20.86
C LEU A 186 4.19 -11.94 20.72
N LEU A 187 4.75 -12.33 19.56
CA LEU A 187 5.24 -13.69 19.33
C LEU A 187 6.38 -14.05 20.28
N ILE A 188 7.36 -13.16 20.44
CA ILE A 188 8.50 -13.37 21.34
C ILE A 188 8.01 -13.46 22.78
N THR A 189 7.13 -12.56 23.22
CA THR A 189 6.57 -12.58 24.58
C THR A 189 5.84 -13.88 24.86
N HIS A 190 5.06 -14.38 23.89
CA HIS A 190 4.36 -15.66 24.03
C HIS A 190 5.33 -16.84 24.15
N VAL A 191 6.36 -16.89 23.29
CA VAL A 191 7.38 -17.95 23.31
C VAL A 191 8.15 -17.94 24.64
N VAL A 192 8.63 -16.77 25.08
CA VAL A 192 9.35 -16.64 26.37
C VAL A 192 8.45 -17.07 27.52
N GLY A 193 7.18 -16.63 27.54
CA GLY A 193 6.20 -17.01 28.55
C GLY A 193 6.05 -18.53 28.68
N LEU A 194 5.91 -19.24 27.56
CA LEU A 194 5.83 -20.70 27.54
C LEU A 194 7.09 -21.36 28.12
N PHE A 195 8.28 -20.86 27.77
CA PHE A 195 9.53 -21.40 28.31
C PHE A 195 9.67 -21.13 29.82
N THR A 196 9.36 -19.93 30.30
CA THR A 196 9.43 -19.62 31.75
C THR A 196 8.46 -20.44 32.57
N VAL A 197 7.23 -20.64 32.10
CA VAL A 197 6.27 -21.51 32.79
C VAL A 197 6.80 -22.94 32.82
N LYS A 198 7.30 -23.45 31.69
CA LYS A 198 7.87 -24.80 31.63
C LYS A 198 9.02 -24.98 32.64
N THR A 199 9.96 -24.04 32.73
CA THR A 199 11.09 -24.14 33.67
C THR A 199 10.73 -23.93 35.14
N LEU A 200 9.55 -23.37 35.45
CA LEU A 200 9.09 -23.15 36.82
C LEU A 200 8.25 -24.33 37.35
N PHE A 201 7.73 -25.17 36.45
CA PHE A 201 6.86 -26.30 36.78
C PHE A 201 7.42 -27.67 36.38
N ASP A 202 8.61 -27.71 35.76
CA ASP A 202 9.48 -28.90 35.62
C ASP A 202 10.57 -28.89 36.71
#